data_AF-A0AA38RUR9-F1
#
_entry.id   AF-A0AA38RUR9-F1
#
_cell.length_a   1.000
_cell.length_b   1.000
_cell.length_c   1.000
_cell.angle_alpha   90.00
_cell.angle_beta   90.00
_cell.angle_gamma   90.00
#
_symmetry.space_group_name_H-M   'P 1'
#
loop_
_entity.id
_entity.type
_entity.pdbx_description
1 polymer ?
#
loop_
_entity_poly.entity_id
_entity_poly.type
_entity_poly.pdbx_seq_one_letter_code
_entity_poly.pdbx_strand_id
1 'polypeptide(L)'
;MPPRIRIPRIGTPSTAFSDIPTHSRSAPPARRPLMTTPEPSFSKDVVDAGSLSQRLDPLLASNGGRWALTNGGEALERTFKFKTFAKTWDFMTAVSLQCKVKNHHPEWSNVFNTTFIRWTMHNPKGLSEKDVDLATTCDLLAKDFGEIEQPAGESCEMKGLADRVTSSAGDCCTPKR
;
A
#
# COMPACT_ATOMS: atom_id res chain seq x y z
N MET A 1 23.21 -57.37 43.39
CA MET A 1 24.00 -58.52 42.87
C MET A 1 23.91 -58.51 41.36
N PRO A 2 25.01 -58.37 40.61
CA PRO A 2 24.98 -58.49 39.15
C PRO A 2 25.25 -59.94 38.73
N PRO A 3 24.57 -60.51 37.72
CA PRO A 3 25.07 -61.69 37.06
C PRO A 3 26.09 -61.29 35.98
N ARG A 4 27.30 -61.84 36.09
CA ARG A 4 28.25 -62.03 34.98
C ARG A 4 27.73 -63.11 34.05
N ILE A 5 28.36 -63.25 32.86
CA ILE A 5 28.41 -64.39 31.90
C ILE A 5 27.76 -63.99 30.56
N ARG A 6 28.31 -64.21 29.35
CA ARG A 6 29.53 -64.84 28.81
C ARG A 6 29.72 -64.24 27.40
N ILE A 7 30.96 -64.14 26.92
CA ILE A 7 31.29 -63.75 25.55
C ILE A 7 31.41 -65.03 24.69
N PRO A 8 30.89 -65.05 23.45
CA PRO A 8 31.53 -65.83 22.39
C PRO A 8 31.79 -65.03 21.11
N ARG A 9 33.08 -64.91 20.82
CA ARG A 9 33.83 -65.03 19.55
C ARG A 9 33.13 -64.86 18.19
N ILE A 10 33.46 -63.74 17.55
CA ILE A 10 33.96 -63.50 16.17
C ILE A 10 33.42 -64.41 15.06
N GLY A 11 32.65 -63.79 14.16
CA GLY A 11 32.51 -64.17 12.75
C GLY A 11 32.78 -62.95 11.86
N THR A 12 33.74 -63.06 10.94
CA THR A 12 33.80 -62.30 9.68
C THR A 12 32.74 -62.91 8.72
N PRO A 13 32.37 -62.36 7.54
CA PRO A 13 33.07 -61.36 6.73
C PRO A 13 32.12 -60.37 6.00
N SER A 14 32.65 -59.75 4.94
CA SER A 14 31.96 -59.34 3.73
C SER A 14 31.66 -57.85 3.58
N THR A 15 32.58 -57.24 2.83
CA THR A 15 32.46 -56.00 2.10
C THR A 15 31.15 -55.88 1.31
N ALA A 16 30.43 -54.80 1.53
CA ALA A 16 29.54 -54.18 0.55
C ALA A 16 29.61 -52.66 0.76
N PHE A 17 30.41 -51.98 -0.06
CA PHE A 17 30.37 -50.53 -0.21
C PHE A 17 28.99 -50.19 -0.80
N SER A 18 28.14 -49.55 -0.01
CA SER A 18 26.92 -48.93 -0.51
C SER A 18 27.30 -47.57 -1.08
N ASP A 19 27.02 -47.37 -2.37
CA ASP A 19 27.16 -46.11 -3.07
C ASP A 19 26.44 -44.98 -2.31
N ILE A 20 27.20 -43.96 -1.93
CA ILE A 20 26.68 -42.72 -1.35
C ILE A 20 26.02 -41.95 -2.50
N PRO A 21 24.71 -41.64 -2.44
CA PRO A 21 24.09 -40.78 -3.44
C PRO A 21 24.65 -39.38 -3.28
N THR A 22 25.24 -38.84 -4.34
CA THR A 22 25.67 -37.46 -4.44
C THR A 22 24.46 -36.56 -4.20
N HIS A 23 24.39 -35.93 -3.02
CA HIS A 23 23.39 -34.90 -2.76
C HIS A 23 23.61 -33.75 -3.74
N SER A 24 22.72 -33.66 -4.72
CA SER A 24 22.54 -32.50 -5.59
C SER A 24 22.38 -31.27 -4.72
N ARG A 25 23.35 -30.34 -4.78
CA ARG A 25 23.28 -29.05 -4.11
C ARG A 25 22.14 -28.26 -4.74
N SER A 26 21.00 -28.23 -4.04
CA SER A 26 19.90 -27.32 -4.34
C SER A 26 20.44 -25.88 -4.37
N ALA A 27 20.14 -25.16 -5.45
CA ALA A 27 20.44 -23.76 -5.58
C ALA A 27 19.85 -22.97 -4.38
N PRO A 28 20.54 -21.93 -3.88
CA PRO A 28 19.97 -21.06 -2.84
C PRO A 28 18.65 -20.46 -3.34
N PRO A 29 17.63 -20.33 -2.48
CA PRO A 29 16.37 -19.70 -2.87
C PRO A 29 16.67 -18.28 -3.39
N ALA A 30 16.06 -17.94 -4.52
CA ALA A 30 16.15 -16.60 -5.09
C ALA A 30 15.85 -15.57 -4.01
N ARG A 31 16.74 -14.59 -3.83
CA ARG A 31 16.51 -13.45 -2.95
C ARG A 31 15.18 -12.82 -3.34
N ARG A 32 14.22 -12.83 -2.43
CA ARG A 32 13.00 -12.00 -2.53
C ARG A 32 13.48 -10.58 -2.90
N PRO A 33 12.98 -9.98 -3.99
CA PRO A 33 13.32 -8.60 -4.28
C PRO A 33 12.90 -7.76 -3.07
N LEU A 34 13.82 -6.95 -2.55
CA LEU A 34 13.50 -5.91 -1.60
C LEU A 34 12.44 -5.04 -2.27
N MET A 35 11.20 -5.08 -1.75
CA MET A 35 10.18 -4.14 -2.19
C MET A 35 10.64 -2.78 -1.70
N THR A 36 11.28 -2.01 -2.58
CA THR A 36 11.69 -0.65 -2.28
C THR A 36 10.41 0.12 -1.99
N THR A 37 10.20 0.51 -0.74
CA THR A 37 9.08 1.36 -0.36
C THR A 37 9.26 2.67 -1.11
N PRO A 38 8.26 3.13 -1.88
CA PRO A 38 8.37 4.41 -2.59
C PRO A 38 8.57 5.55 -1.59
N GLU A 39 9.54 6.42 -1.88
CA GLU A 39 9.80 7.63 -1.10
C GLU A 39 8.90 8.76 -1.58
N PRO A 40 8.43 9.67 -0.70
CA PRO A 40 7.58 10.78 -1.10
C PRO A 40 8.32 11.79 -1.97
N SER A 41 7.67 12.22 -3.05
CA SER A 41 8.15 13.25 -3.98
C SER A 41 7.22 14.46 -3.89
N PHE A 42 7.75 15.58 -3.38
CA PHE A 42 6.99 16.80 -3.14
C PHE A 42 7.01 17.76 -4.32
N SER A 43 5.90 18.47 -4.51
CA SER A 43 5.78 19.55 -5.48
C SER A 43 6.72 20.72 -5.13
N LYS A 44 7.15 21.47 -6.15
CA LYS A 44 8.09 22.59 -6.01
C LYS A 44 7.56 23.72 -5.14
N ASP A 45 6.24 23.83 -4.99
CA ASP A 45 5.59 24.90 -4.23
C ASP A 45 5.52 24.59 -2.72
N VAL A 46 6.00 23.43 -2.29
CA VAL A 46 6.09 23.07 -0.87
C VAL A 46 7.19 23.90 -0.20
N VAL A 47 6.79 24.70 0.79
CA VAL A 47 7.70 25.60 1.52
C VAL A 47 8.52 24.86 2.56
N ASP A 48 7.91 23.89 3.27
CA ASP A 48 8.56 23.09 4.31
C ASP A 48 8.29 21.59 4.09
N ALA A 49 9.19 20.95 3.34
CA ALA A 49 9.14 19.51 3.10
C ALA A 49 9.34 18.68 4.39
N GLY A 50 10.04 19.21 5.39
CA GLY A 50 10.29 18.50 6.65
C GLY A 50 9.02 18.36 7.47
N SER A 51 8.31 19.48 7.69
CA SER A 51 7.00 19.48 8.35
C SER A 51 5.97 18.66 7.57
N LEU A 52 5.94 18.78 6.23
CA LEU A 52 5.04 17.99 5.40
C LEU A 52 5.30 16.48 5.53
N SER A 53 6.57 16.07 5.56
CA SER A 53 6.94 14.65 5.76
C SER A 53 6.45 14.12 7.12
N GLN A 54 6.57 14.91 8.18
CA GLN A 54 6.10 14.53 9.51
C GLN A 54 4.58 14.33 9.57
N ARG A 55 3.82 15.17 8.85
CA ARG A 55 2.35 15.03 8.76
C ARG A 55 1.93 13.87 7.85
N LEU A 56 2.73 13.59 6.82
CA LEU A 56 2.51 12.49 5.90
C LEU A 56 2.76 11.13 6.55
N ASP A 57 3.83 11.02 7.34
CA ASP A 57 4.30 9.78 7.95
C ASP A 57 3.19 8.91 8.60
N PRO A 58 2.31 9.43 9.49
CA PRO A 58 1.26 8.64 10.12
C PRO A 58 0.14 8.19 9.17
N LEU A 59 0.01 8.79 7.98
CA LEU A 59 -1.00 8.38 7.00
C LEU A 59 -0.56 7.12 6.23
N LEU A 60 0.75 6.89 6.13
CA LEU A 60 1.31 5.83 5.30
C LEU A 60 1.11 4.45 5.93
N ALA A 61 0.78 3.47 5.08
CA ALA A 61 0.62 2.07 5.47
C ALA A 61 1.89 1.48 6.11
N SER A 62 3.08 1.98 5.76
CA SER A 62 4.35 1.61 6.40
C SER A 62 4.42 1.98 7.88
N ASN A 63 3.64 2.95 8.32
CA ASN A 63 3.67 3.52 9.67
C ASN A 63 2.33 3.37 10.40
N GLY A 64 1.51 2.39 10.02
CA GLY A 64 0.23 2.10 10.66
C GLY A 64 -0.97 2.88 10.12
N GLY A 65 -0.77 3.74 9.13
CA GLY A 65 -1.84 4.35 8.36
C GLY A 65 -2.43 3.41 7.30
N ARG A 66 -3.18 3.97 6.35
CA ARG A 66 -3.87 3.20 5.29
C ARG A 66 -3.69 3.79 3.88
N TRP A 67 -2.92 4.87 3.75
CA TRP A 67 -2.55 5.44 2.47
C TRP A 67 -1.27 4.79 1.94
N ALA A 68 -1.19 4.65 0.62
CA ALA A 68 0.01 4.20 -0.07
C ALA A 68 0.52 5.31 -0.99
N LEU A 69 1.83 5.43 -1.11
CA LEU A 69 2.44 6.26 -2.15
C LEU A 69 2.38 5.53 -3.50
N THR A 70 2.20 6.28 -4.58
CA THR A 70 2.44 5.75 -5.93
C THR A 70 3.90 5.36 -6.10
N ASN A 71 4.22 4.53 -7.11
CA ASN A 71 5.59 4.09 -7.37
C ASN A 71 6.60 5.24 -7.52
N GLY A 72 6.17 6.39 -8.04
CA GLY A 72 6.99 7.59 -8.17
C GLY A 72 7.01 8.50 -6.95
N GLY A 73 6.23 8.19 -5.90
CA GLY A 73 6.14 9.01 -4.70
C GLY A 73 5.33 10.30 -4.84
N GLU A 74 4.80 10.58 -6.02
CA GLU A 74 4.20 11.88 -6.37
C GLU A 74 2.74 12.01 -5.93
N ALA A 75 2.12 10.94 -5.46
CA ALA A 75 0.69 10.90 -5.14
C ALA A 75 0.38 9.91 -4.01
N LEU A 76 -0.71 10.17 -3.28
CA LEU A 76 -1.27 9.30 -2.25
C LEU A 76 -2.49 8.57 -2.76
N GLU A 77 -2.59 7.28 -2.50
CA GLU A 77 -3.68 6.41 -2.93
C GLU A 77 -4.28 5.67 -1.74
N ARG A 78 -5.61 5.59 -1.68
CA ARG A 78 -6.34 4.75 -0.73
C ARG A 78 -7.70 4.33 -1.30
N THR A 79 -8.11 3.11 -0.94
CA THR A 79 -9.47 2.62 -1.20
C THR A 79 -10.28 2.62 0.09
N PHE A 80 -11.49 3.16 0.02
CA PHE A 80 -12.48 3.19 1.07
C PHE A 80 -13.63 2.25 0.72
N LYS A 81 -14.19 1.56 1.73
CA LYS A 81 -15.34 0.68 1.55
C LYS A 81 -16.38 0.91 2.61
N PHE A 82 -17.65 0.89 2.23
CA PHE A 82 -18.78 1.08 3.15
C PHE A 82 -19.80 -0.05 3.00
N LYS A 83 -20.81 -0.05 3.87
CA LYS A 83 -21.87 -1.08 3.85
C LYS A 83 -22.72 -1.05 2.59
N THR A 84 -22.96 0.14 2.03
CA THR A 84 -23.88 0.34 0.89
C THR A 84 -23.36 1.41 -0.08
N PHE A 85 -23.89 1.42 -1.31
CA PHE A 85 -23.66 2.49 -2.27
C PHE A 85 -24.06 3.87 -1.70
N ALA A 86 -25.22 3.96 -1.03
CA ALA A 86 -25.68 5.22 -0.44
C ALA A 86 -24.68 5.79 0.58
N LYS A 87 -24.16 4.94 1.48
CA LYS A 87 -23.14 5.38 2.46
C LYS A 87 -21.84 5.83 1.81
N THR A 88 -21.44 5.14 0.74
CA THR A 88 -20.27 5.51 -0.05
C THR A 88 -20.46 6.87 -0.71
N TRP A 89 -21.65 7.11 -1.27
CA TRP A 89 -22.00 8.38 -1.89
C TRP A 89 -22.11 9.54 -0.90
N ASP A 90 -22.64 9.30 0.31
CA ASP A 90 -22.66 10.29 1.39
C ASP A 90 -21.23 10.74 1.75
N PHE A 91 -20.31 9.78 1.90
CA PHE A 91 -18.89 10.04 2.11
C PHE A 91 -18.27 10.86 0.96
N MET A 92 -18.48 10.44 -0.30
CA MET A 92 -17.98 11.14 -1.47
C MET A 92 -18.52 12.58 -1.56
N THR A 93 -19.78 12.79 -1.19
CA THR A 93 -20.42 14.11 -1.14
C THR A 93 -19.73 15.01 -0.12
N ALA A 94 -19.45 14.48 1.08
CA ALA A 94 -18.72 15.22 2.10
C ALA A 94 -17.29 15.57 1.66
N VAL A 95 -16.57 14.64 1.03
CA VAL A 95 -15.23 14.89 0.46
C VAL A 95 -15.30 15.99 -0.60
N SER A 96 -16.27 15.95 -1.51
CA SER A 96 -16.47 16.97 -2.55
C SER A 96 -16.64 18.39 -1.98
N LEU A 97 -17.35 18.53 -0.85
CA LEU A 97 -17.46 19.83 -0.17
C LEU A 97 -16.11 20.33 0.35
N GLN A 98 -15.26 19.44 0.86
CA GLN A 98 -13.91 19.80 1.32
C GLN A 98 -12.99 20.16 0.15
N CYS A 99 -13.10 19.45 -0.98
CA CYS A 99 -12.41 19.80 -2.23
C CYS A 99 -12.69 21.24 -2.66
N LYS A 100 -13.96 21.65 -2.58
CA LYS A 100 -14.39 23.01 -2.91
C LYS A 100 -13.77 24.05 -1.98
N VAL A 101 -13.72 23.77 -0.67
CA VAL A 101 -13.12 24.69 0.32
C VAL A 101 -11.62 24.83 0.11
N LYS A 102 -10.91 23.72 -0.15
CA LYS A 102 -9.45 23.71 -0.36
C LYS A 102 -9.02 24.08 -1.79
N ASN A 103 -9.98 24.20 -2.71
CA ASN A 103 -9.77 24.33 -4.15
C ASN A 103 -8.73 23.30 -4.65
N HIS A 104 -8.99 22.03 -4.36
CA HIS A 104 -8.13 20.89 -4.69
C HIS A 104 -9.00 19.65 -4.87
N HIS A 105 -8.83 18.93 -5.97
CA HIS A 105 -9.75 17.87 -6.37
C HIS A 105 -9.00 16.53 -6.50
N PRO A 106 -9.61 15.41 -6.09
CA PRO A 106 -8.98 14.11 -6.20
C PRO A 106 -9.13 13.56 -7.61
N GLU A 107 -8.26 12.62 -7.93
CA GLU A 107 -8.59 11.60 -8.91
C GLU A 107 -9.32 10.47 -8.17
N TRP A 108 -10.52 10.08 -8.59
CA TRP A 108 -11.23 8.99 -7.92
C TRP A 108 -11.99 8.10 -8.89
N SER A 109 -12.28 6.89 -8.44
CA SER A 109 -13.19 5.97 -9.11
C SER A 109 -14.09 5.31 -8.07
N ASN A 110 -15.34 5.04 -8.43
CA ASN A 110 -16.31 4.45 -7.53
C ASN A 110 -16.99 3.25 -8.18
N VAL A 111 -17.04 2.12 -7.46
CA VAL A 111 -17.76 0.91 -7.86
C VAL A 111 -18.60 0.45 -6.68
N PHE A 112 -19.91 0.61 -6.80
CA PHE A 112 -20.89 0.27 -5.76
C PHE A 112 -20.51 0.88 -4.38
N ASN A 113 -20.08 0.05 -3.43
CA ASN A 113 -19.81 0.47 -2.06
C ASN A 113 -18.32 0.72 -1.78
N THR A 114 -17.52 0.88 -2.84
CA THR A 114 -16.07 1.00 -2.76
C THR A 114 -15.61 2.18 -3.62
N THR A 115 -14.83 3.09 -3.02
CA THR A 115 -14.28 4.27 -3.69
C THR A 115 -12.78 4.30 -3.54
N PHE A 116 -12.07 4.39 -4.66
CA PHE A 116 -10.64 4.67 -4.71
C PHE A 116 -10.42 6.17 -4.84
N ILE A 117 -9.50 6.71 -4.06
CA ILE A 117 -9.10 8.12 -4.08
C ILE A 117 -7.59 8.20 -4.26
N ARG A 118 -7.16 9.06 -5.17
CA ARG A 118 -5.79 9.50 -5.34
C ARG A 118 -5.69 11.02 -5.22
N TRP A 119 -4.77 11.47 -4.36
CA TRP A 119 -4.41 12.86 -4.20
C TRP A 119 -3.05 13.12 -4.84
N THR A 120 -2.99 14.12 -5.70
CA THR A 120 -1.77 14.57 -6.37
C THR A 120 -1.92 16.02 -6.80
N MET A 121 -0.80 16.74 -6.93
CA MET A 121 -0.74 17.99 -7.66
C MET A 121 -0.15 17.75 -9.05
N HIS A 122 -0.88 18.19 -10.08
CA HIS A 122 -0.44 18.03 -11.47
C HIS A 122 0.55 19.09 -11.91
N ASN A 123 0.47 20.30 -11.34
CA ASN A 123 1.28 21.44 -11.73
C ASN A 123 1.53 22.40 -10.54
N PRO A 124 2.78 22.51 -10.03
CA PRO A 124 3.91 21.64 -10.34
C PRO A 124 3.66 20.23 -9.82
N LYS A 125 4.16 19.23 -10.56
CA LYS A 125 3.94 17.82 -10.26
C LYS A 125 4.51 17.42 -8.89
N GLY A 126 3.74 16.68 -8.08
CA GLY A 126 4.18 16.08 -6.82
C GLY A 126 3.19 16.24 -5.68
N LEU A 127 3.54 15.75 -4.49
CA LEU A 127 2.72 15.91 -3.28
C LEU A 127 2.78 17.34 -2.74
N SER A 128 1.64 17.85 -2.32
CA SER A 128 1.47 19.16 -1.70
C SER A 128 0.85 19.05 -0.31
N GLU A 129 0.83 20.17 0.42
CA GLU A 129 0.15 20.25 1.72
C GLU A 129 -1.35 19.94 1.60
N LYS A 130 -1.97 20.31 0.47
CA LYS A 130 -3.39 20.06 0.23
C LYS A 130 -3.70 18.57 0.13
N ASP A 131 -2.79 17.79 -0.45
CA ASP A 131 -2.95 16.33 -0.57
C ASP A 131 -2.97 15.68 0.82
N VAL A 132 -2.05 16.07 1.71
CA VAL A 132 -1.96 15.56 3.07
C VAL A 132 -3.16 16.00 3.92
N ASP A 133 -3.57 17.26 3.82
CA ASP A 133 -4.74 17.80 4.51
C ASP A 133 -6.04 17.05 4.12
N LEU A 134 -6.24 16.85 2.82
CA LEU A 134 -7.44 16.20 2.30
C LEU A 134 -7.42 14.68 2.54
N ALA A 135 -6.26 14.03 2.48
CA ALA A 135 -6.10 12.64 2.90
C ALA A 135 -6.48 12.46 4.38
N THR A 136 -6.00 13.32 5.26
CA THR A 136 -6.37 13.33 6.69
C THR A 136 -7.87 13.54 6.88
N THR A 137 -8.45 14.48 6.11
CA THR A 137 -9.89 14.76 6.16
C THR A 137 -10.72 13.57 5.70
N CYS A 138 -10.30 12.87 4.65
CA CYS A 138 -10.94 11.63 4.19
C CYS A 138 -10.95 10.56 5.29
N ASP A 139 -9.87 10.41 6.07
CA ASP A 139 -9.81 9.43 7.14
C ASP A 139 -10.82 9.73 8.26
N LEU A 140 -10.95 11.01 8.64
CA LEU A 140 -11.94 11.46 9.61
C LEU A 140 -13.37 11.22 9.12
N LEU A 141 -13.67 11.65 7.88
CA LEU A 141 -14.99 11.44 7.28
C LEU A 141 -15.31 9.96 7.14
N ALA A 142 -14.36 9.13 6.69
CA ALA A 142 -14.57 7.70 6.52
C ALA A 142 -14.95 7.02 7.84
N LYS A 143 -14.29 7.42 8.95
CA LYS A 143 -14.65 6.97 10.30
C LYS A 143 -16.09 7.38 10.66
N ASP A 144 -16.46 8.63 10.43
CA ASP A 144 -17.80 9.17 10.75
C ASP A 144 -18.91 8.51 9.93
N PHE A 145 -18.64 8.16 8.66
CA PHE A 145 -19.58 7.48 7.78
C PHE A 145 -19.61 5.95 7.97
N GLY A 146 -18.77 5.40 8.85
CA GLY A 146 -18.75 3.98 9.18
C GLY A 146 -18.10 3.12 8.10
N GLU A 147 -16.89 3.50 7.67
CA GLU A 147 -16.03 2.67 6.82
C GLU A 147 -15.89 1.25 7.41
N ILE A 148 -15.93 0.25 6.53
CA ILE A 148 -15.63 -1.14 6.87
C ILE A 148 -14.20 -1.47 6.44
N GLU A 149 -13.41 -2.02 7.36
CA GLU A 149 -12.05 -2.47 7.06
C GLU A 149 -12.09 -3.72 6.17
N GLN A 150 -11.29 -3.72 5.11
CA GLN A 150 -11.01 -4.91 4.30
C GLN A 150 -9.62 -5.48 4.65
N PRO A 151 -9.45 -6.80 4.59
CA PRO A 151 -8.12 -7.40 4.60
C PRO A 151 -7.33 -6.93 3.36
N ALA A 152 -6.04 -6.67 3.56
CA ALA A 152 -5.13 -6.18 2.52
C ALA A 152 -5.01 -7.21 1.37
N GLY A 153 -5.72 -7.00 0.26
CA GLY A 153 -5.64 -7.90 -0.91
C GLY A 153 -6.58 -7.58 -2.09
N GLU A 154 -7.71 -6.89 -1.87
CA GLU A 154 -8.72 -6.65 -2.93
C GLU A 154 -8.58 -5.28 -3.65
N SER A 155 -7.57 -4.46 -3.33
CA SER A 155 -7.47 -3.07 -3.78
C SER A 155 -6.91 -2.86 -5.20
N CYS A 156 -6.43 -3.90 -5.88
CA CYS A 156 -5.64 -3.76 -7.11
C CYS A 156 -6.47 -3.40 -8.37
N GLU A 157 -7.69 -3.91 -8.52
CA GLU A 157 -8.47 -3.73 -9.76
C GLU A 157 -8.99 -2.31 -9.98
N MET A 158 -9.23 -1.56 -8.91
CA MET A 158 -9.87 -0.23 -8.99
C MET A 158 -8.90 0.90 -9.42
N LYS A 159 -7.61 0.73 -9.13
CA LYS A 159 -6.55 1.68 -9.48
C LYS A 159 -6.50 1.96 -10.99
N GLY A 160 -6.65 0.91 -11.80
CA GLY A 160 -6.56 1.01 -13.26
C GLY A 160 -7.69 1.83 -13.92
N LEU A 161 -8.83 2.05 -13.23
CA LEU A 161 -9.91 2.89 -13.76
C LEU A 161 -9.59 4.38 -13.59
N ALA A 162 -9.01 4.78 -12.46
CA ALA A 162 -8.61 6.16 -12.23
C ALA A 162 -7.56 6.62 -13.25
N ASP A 163 -6.56 5.78 -13.52
CA ASP A 163 -5.48 6.06 -14.48
C ASP A 163 -5.97 6.36 -15.90
N ARG A 164 -7.07 5.73 -16.33
CA ARG A 164 -7.63 5.94 -17.68
C ARG A 164 -8.40 7.25 -17.80
N VAL A 165 -9.09 7.67 -16.74
CA VAL A 165 -9.94 8.87 -16.74
C VAL A 165 -9.08 10.14 -16.66
N THR A 166 -7.97 10.09 -15.92
CA THR A 166 -7.12 11.27 -15.67
C THR A 166 -6.34 11.69 -16.90
N SER A 167 -6.09 10.77 -17.83
CA SER A 167 -5.48 11.08 -19.13
C SER A 167 -6.32 12.03 -20.00
N SER A 168 -7.61 12.25 -19.69
CA SER A 168 -8.51 13.14 -20.44
C SER A 168 -9.05 14.35 -19.66
N ALA A 169 -8.85 14.40 -18.34
CA ALA A 169 -9.34 15.48 -17.48
C ALA A 169 -8.35 16.65 -17.47
N GLY A 170 -8.78 17.83 -17.93
CA GLY A 170 -7.97 19.05 -17.99
C GLY A 170 -7.49 19.57 -16.62
N ASP A 171 -6.51 20.47 -16.65
CA ASP A 171 -5.77 20.99 -15.50
C ASP A 171 -6.67 21.79 -14.51
N CYS A 172 -7.27 21.09 -13.56
CA CYS A 172 -8.28 21.62 -12.64
C CYS A 172 -7.72 22.44 -11.46
N CYS A 173 -6.39 22.48 -11.26
CA CYS A 173 -5.77 22.99 -10.03
C CYS A 173 -5.25 24.44 -10.12
N THR A 174 -5.45 25.13 -11.25
CA THR A 174 -5.07 26.54 -11.38
C THR A 174 -6.17 27.48 -10.86
N PRO A 175 -5.83 28.55 -10.11
CA PRO A 175 -6.80 29.57 -9.74
C PRO A 175 -7.44 30.16 -11.00
N LYS A 176 -8.78 30.14 -11.09
CA LYS A 176 -9.50 30.86 -12.15
C LYS A 176 -9.30 32.36 -11.92
N ARG A 177 -8.73 33.04 -12.91
CA ARG A 177 -8.60 34.50 -12.95
C ARG A 177 -9.97 35.17 -13.05
#